data_AF-A0A957U6J0-F1
#
_entry.id   AF-A0A957U6J0-F1
#
_cell.length_a   1.000
_cell.length_b   1.000
_cell.length_c   1.000
_cell.angle_alpha   90.00
_cell.angle_beta   90.00
_cell.angle_gamma   90.00
#
_symmetry.space_group_name_H-M   'P 1'
#
loop_
_entity.id
_entity.type
_entity.pdbx_description
1 polymer ?
#
loop_
_entity_poly.entity_id
_entity_poly.type
_entity_poly.pdbx_seq_one_letter_code
_entity_poly.pdbx_strand_id
1 'polypeptide(L)' 'MKESKTGKALAAALDRMSYEWLSTNAPDLVVAIDQELQVGTEPEGIRFIVQRHVGPDREGLALRCEQAARYMAGQQVMA' A
#
# COMPACT_ATOMS: atom_id res chain seq x y z
N MET A 1 -13.89 -22.75 4.72
CA MET A 1 -12.42 -22.94 4.72
C MET A 1 -11.85 -22.17 5.91
N LYS A 2 -11.10 -22.82 6.81
CA LYS A 2 -10.35 -22.07 7.84
C LYS A 2 -9.16 -21.43 7.14
N GLU A 3 -9.19 -20.11 6.96
CA GLU A 3 -8.01 -19.38 6.49
C GLU A 3 -6.83 -19.72 7.38
N SER A 4 -5.79 -20.29 6.78
CA SER A 4 -4.54 -20.55 7.47
C SER A 4 -3.99 -19.22 7.98
N LYS A 5 -3.70 -19.11 9.28
CA LYS A 5 -2.99 -17.96 9.87
C LYS A 5 -1.57 -17.80 9.31
N THR A 6 -1.05 -18.85 8.65
CA THR A 6 0.26 -18.87 8.04
C THR A 6 0.34 -17.82 6.92
N GLY A 7 1.33 -16.93 7.00
CA GLY A 7 1.57 -15.88 6.01
C GLY A 7 0.94 -14.52 6.32
N LYS A 8 -0.14 -14.45 7.13
CA LYS A 8 -0.79 -13.18 7.47
C LYS A 8 0.13 -12.20 8.20
N ALA A 9 0.86 -12.71 9.20
CA ALA A 9 1.83 -11.89 9.94
C ALA A 9 2.98 -11.37 9.06
N LEU A 10 3.46 -12.20 8.12
CA LEU A 10 4.51 -11.79 7.19
C LEU A 10 3.99 -10.76 6.18
N ALA A 11 2.78 -10.94 5.64
CA ALA A 11 2.14 -9.98 4.76
C ALA A 11 1.98 -8.61 5.44
N ALA A 12 1.46 -8.58 6.67
CA ALA A 12 1.32 -7.35 7.45
C ALA A 12 2.68 -6.67 7.73
N ALA A 13 3.74 -7.45 7.97
CA ALA A 13 5.08 -6.91 8.15
C ALA A 13 5.64 -6.31 6.85
N LEU A 14 5.37 -6.92 5.70
CA LEU A 14 5.75 -6.38 4.38
C LEU A 14 4.98 -5.11 4.04
N ASP A 15 3.68 -5.07 4.33
CA ASP A 15 2.83 -3.88 4.15
C ASP A 15 3.38 -2.69 4.96
N ARG A 16 3.71 -2.92 6.24
CA ARG A 16 4.36 -1.93 7.10
C ARG A 16 5.73 -1.49 6.57
N MET A 17 6.58 -2.44 6.18
CA MET A 17 7.92 -2.13 5.66
C MET A 17 7.83 -1.26 4.39
N SER A 18 6.84 -1.52 3.54
CA SER A 18 6.61 -0.72 2.33
C SER A 18 6.17 0.70 2.65
N TYR A 19 5.31 0.89 3.65
CA TYR A 19 4.99 2.21 4.19
C TYR A 19 6.25 2.94 4.70
N GLU A 20 7.02 2.31 5.60
CA GLU A 20 8.23 2.91 6.17
C GLU A 20 9.26 3.30 5.11
N TRP A 21 9.41 2.47 4.07
CA TRP A 21 10.28 2.78 2.95
C TRP A 21 9.78 4.00 2.17
N LEU A 22 8.48 4.10 1.86
CA LEU A 22 7.92 5.26 1.16
C LEU A 22 8.02 6.53 2.02
N SER A 23 7.72 6.45 3.32
CA SER A 23 7.87 7.58 4.24
C SER A 23 9.29 8.15 4.25
N THR A 24 10.29 7.29 4.05
CA THR A 24 11.70 7.69 4.03
C THR A 24 12.17 8.17 2.65
N ASN A 25 11.77 7.48 1.56
CA ASN A 25 12.37 7.65 0.23
C ASN A 25 11.49 8.44 -0.75
N ALA A 26 10.17 8.47 -0.52
CA ALA A 26 9.20 9.14 -1.38
C ALA A 26 7.98 9.60 -0.55
N PRO A 27 8.17 10.50 0.43
CA PRO A 27 7.11 10.89 1.37
C PRO A 27 5.88 11.48 0.69
N ASP A 28 6.05 12.15 -0.45
CA ASP A 28 4.92 12.69 -1.23
C ASP A 28 3.97 11.61 -1.73
N LEU A 29 4.47 10.40 -2.01
CA LEU A 29 3.61 9.26 -2.36
C LEU A 29 2.74 8.82 -1.18
N VAL A 30 3.24 8.92 0.05
CA VAL A 30 2.44 8.59 1.25
C VAL A 30 1.28 9.57 1.40
N VAL A 31 1.53 10.87 1.20
CA VAL A 31 0.49 11.90 1.24
C VAL A 31 -0.55 11.67 0.15
N ALA A 32 -0.12 11.39 -1.07
CA ALA A 32 -1.04 11.11 -2.19
C ALA A 32 -1.88 9.84 -1.95
N ILE A 33 -1.26 8.77 -1.42
CA ILE A 33 -1.98 7.53 -1.08
C ILE A 33 -3.03 7.80 -0.02
N ASP A 34 -2.71 8.58 1.03
CA ASP A 34 -3.68 8.91 2.08
C ASP A 34 -4.90 9.64 1.52
N GLN A 35 -4.68 10.61 0.64
CA GLN A 35 -5.76 11.36 -0.02
C GLN A 35 -6.66 10.45 -0.86
N GLU A 36 -6.07 9.53 -1.61
CA GLU A 36 -6.82 8.54 -2.40
C GLU A 36 -7.61 7.58 -1.51
N LEU A 37 -7.04 7.11 -0.40
CA LEU A 37 -7.75 6.29 0.59
C LEU A 37 -8.93 7.05 1.20
N GLN A 38 -8.76 8.34 1.52
CA GLN A 38 -9.83 9.18 2.09
C GLN A 38 -11.02 9.36 1.16
N VAL A 39 -10.82 9.31 -0.17
CA VAL A 39 -11.92 9.35 -1.16
C VAL A 39 -12.48 7.98 -1.50
N GLY A 40 -12.01 6.91 -0.84
CA GLY A 40 -12.53 5.55 -0.95
C GLY A 40 -11.85 4.70 -2.02
N THR A 41 -10.66 5.08 -2.50
CA THR A 41 -9.87 4.23 -3.38
C THR A 41 -9.33 3.03 -2.59
N GLU A 42 -9.63 1.82 -3.04
CA GLU A 42 -9.08 0.60 -2.44
C GLU A 42 -7.57 0.45 -2.70
N PRO A 43 -6.81 -0.26 -1.84
CA PRO A 43 -5.38 -0.46 -2.01
C PRO A 43 -4.97 -1.01 -3.38
N GLU A 44 -5.72 -1.97 -3.95
CA GLU A 44 -5.47 -2.48 -5.30
C GLU A 44 -5.64 -1.37 -6.36
N GLY A 45 -6.59 -0.45 -6.14
CA GLY A 45 -6.80 0.74 -6.97
C GLY A 45 -5.57 1.65 -7.01
N ILE A 46 -4.91 1.84 -5.88
CA ILE A 46 -3.64 2.58 -5.78
C ILE A 46 -2.58 1.97 -6.71
N ARG A 47 -2.45 0.63 -6.73
CA ARG A 47 -1.51 -0.04 -7.65
C ARG A 47 -1.80 0.32 -9.09
N PHE A 48 -3.06 0.22 -9.51
CA PHE A 48 -3.46 0.52 -10.88
C PHE A 48 -3.17 1.97 -11.27
N ILE A 49 -3.45 2.93 -10.38
CA ILE A 49 -3.17 4.35 -10.60
C ILE A 49 -1.66 4.56 -10.77
N VAL A 50 -0.84 4.02 -9.88
CA VAL A 50 0.61 4.17 -9.93
C VAL A 50 1.16 3.53 -11.20
N GLN A 51 0.80 2.27 -11.47
CA GLN A 51 1.26 1.53 -12.66
C GLN A 51 0.91 2.24 -13.97
N ARG A 52 -0.27 2.87 -14.05
CA ARG A 52 -0.67 3.68 -15.21
C ARG A 52 0.26 4.88 -15.44
N HIS A 53 0.81 5.47 -14.37
CA HIS A 53 1.70 6.63 -14.46
C HIS A 53 3.16 6.25 -14.71
N VAL A 54 3.66 5.20 -14.05
CA VAL A 54 5.09 4.85 -14.08
C VAL A 54 5.44 3.78 -15.12
N GLY A 55 4.43 3.14 -15.72
CA GLY A 55 4.61 2.08 -16.71
C GLY A 55 4.95 0.70 -16.10
N PRO A 56 5.03 -0.34 -16.93
CA PRO A 56 5.24 -1.72 -16.49
C PRO A 56 6.63 -1.96 -15.88
N ASP A 57 7.65 -1.24 -16.32
CA ASP A 57 9.04 -1.39 -15.85
C ASP A 57 9.23 -0.98 -14.38
N ARG A 58 8.22 -0.35 -13.78
CA ARG A 58 8.21 0.12 -12.40
C ARG A 58 7.17 -0.61 -11.55
N GLU A 59 6.80 -1.84 -11.93
CA GLU A 59 5.83 -2.65 -11.17
C GLU A 59 6.18 -2.78 -9.68
N GLY A 60 7.47 -2.91 -9.34
CA GLY A 60 7.91 -2.97 -7.95
C GLY A 60 7.54 -1.73 -7.12
N LEU A 61 7.49 -0.55 -7.74
CA LEU A 61 7.02 0.67 -7.08
C LEU A 61 5.50 0.63 -6.89
N ALA A 62 4.75 0.20 -7.91
CA ALA A 62 3.29 0.10 -7.83
C ALA A 62 2.84 -0.89 -6.74
N LEU A 63 3.50 -2.06 -6.65
CA LEU A 63 3.28 -3.04 -5.58
C LEU A 63 3.62 -2.48 -4.20
N ARG A 64 4.70 -1.70 -4.09
CA ARG A 64 5.07 -1.05 -2.83
C ARG A 64 3.99 -0.05 -2.39
N CYS A 65 3.43 0.73 -3.30
CA CYS A 65 2.33 1.64 -3.01
C CYS A 65 1.07 0.89 -2.57
N GLU A 66 0.72 -0.24 -3.20
CA GLU A 66 -0.39 -1.10 -2.77
C GLU A 66 -0.21 -1.60 -1.34
N GLN A 67 0.96 -2.13 -1.03
CA GLN A 67 1.32 -2.65 0.29
C GLN A 67 1.25 -1.57 1.37
N ALA A 68 1.80 -0.38 1.09
CA ALA A 68 1.70 0.75 1.99
C ALA A 68 0.25 1.21 2.18
N ALA A 69 -0.56 1.23 1.12
CA ALA A 69 -1.97 1.58 1.19
C ALA A 69 -2.76 0.61 2.09
N ARG A 70 -2.51 -0.71 2.01
CA ARG A 70 -3.14 -1.69 2.93
C ARG A 70 -2.80 -1.41 4.39
N TYR A 71 -1.53 -1.10 4.67
CA TYR A 71 -1.10 -0.75 6.03
C TYR A 71 -1.83 0.50 6.54
N MET A 72 -1.88 1.56 5.73
CA MET A 72 -2.53 2.83 6.08
C MET A 72 -4.03 2.66 6.29
N ALA A 73 -4.73 1.96 5.40
CA ALA A 73 -6.15 1.66 5.54
C ALA A 73 -6.43 0.85 6.82
N GLY A 74 -5.55 -0.11 7.16
CA GLY A 74 -5.64 -0.86 8.40
C GLY A 74 -5.47 0.00 9.67
N GLN A 75 -4.68 1.08 9.60
CA GLN A 75 -4.55 2.04 10.71
C GLN A 75 -5.76 2.96 10.86
N GLN A 76 -6.37 3.40 9.75
CA GLN A 76 -7.55 4.26 9.78
C GLN A 76 -8.75 3.57 10.46
N VAL A 77 -8.88 2.25 10.33
CA VAL A 77 -9.91 1.46 11.03
C VAL A 77 -9.69 1.40 12.54
N MET A 78 -8.47 1.68 13.02
CA MET A 78 -8.11 1.68 14.44
C MET A 78 -8.10 3.07 15.10
N ALA A 79 -8.31 4.14 14.32
CA ALA A 79 -8.35 5.53 14.78
C ALA A 79 -9.80 5.99 15.01
#